data_AF-A0A150NW73-F1
#
_entry.id   AF-A0A150NW73-F1
#
_cell.length_a   1.000
_cell.length_b   1.000
_cell.length_c   1.000
_cell.angle_alpha   90.00
_cell.angle_beta   90.00
_cell.angle_gamma   90.00
#
_symmetry.space_group_name_H-M   'P 1'
#
loop_
_entity.id
_entity.type
_entity.pdbx_description
1 polymer ?
#
loop_
_entity_poly.entity_id
_entity_poly.type
_entity_poly.pdbx_seq_one_letter_code
_entity_poly.pdbx_strand_id
1 'polypeptide(L)'
;MKIHLTDKNKVYTYEISEVKRVTPDRVDEIDDRTGVDEITLVTCEDAAATERIIVKGDLKETKDYSQTSDEILTAFNQPYKQFY
;
A
#
# COMPACT_ATOMS: atom_id res chain seq x y z
N MET A 1 -7.23 -6.69 -5.79
CA MET A 1 -7.04 -5.21 -5.91
C MET A 1 -5.55 -4.93 -5.92
N LYS A 2 -5.10 -3.88 -6.63
CA LYS A 2 -3.68 -3.56 -6.77
C LYS A 2 -3.30 -2.30 -6.00
N ILE A 3 -2.08 -2.28 -5.47
CA ILE A 3 -1.43 -1.09 -4.91
C ILE A 3 -0.18 -0.82 -5.74
N HIS A 4 0.02 0.44 -6.14
CA HIS A 4 1.17 0.86 -6.92
C HIS A 4 2.02 1.84 -6.12
N LEU A 5 3.29 1.50 -5.92
CA LEU A 5 4.30 2.42 -5.39
C LEU A 5 5.26 2.84 -6.49
N THR A 6 5.83 4.04 -6.37
CA THR A 6 6.85 4.53 -7.30
C THR A 6 7.93 5.31 -6.56
N ASP A 7 9.17 5.07 -6.94
CA ASP A 7 10.34 5.85 -6.53
C ASP A 7 10.77 6.85 -7.63
N LYS A 8 9.91 7.04 -8.64
CA LYS A 8 10.12 7.81 -9.89
C LYS A 8 11.02 7.14 -10.92
N ASN A 9 11.75 6.09 -10.57
CA ASN A 9 12.51 5.28 -11.52
C ASN A 9 11.75 4.01 -11.90
N LYS A 10 11.12 3.37 -10.90
CA LYS A 10 10.38 2.12 -11.03
C LYS A 10 8.99 2.23 -10.45
N VAL A 11 8.10 1.38 -10.95
CA VAL A 11 6.77 1.13 -10.40
C VAL A 11 6.72 -0.29 -9.85
N TYR A 12 6.31 -0.39 -8.59
CA TYR A 12 6.16 -1.63 -7.84
C TYR A 12 4.66 -1.91 -7.69
N THR A 13 4.21 -3.06 -8.19
CA THR A 13 2.82 -3.47 -8.14
C THR A 13 2.64 -4.57 -7.12
N TYR A 14 1.84 -4.28 -6.10
CA TYR A 14 1.44 -5.22 -5.06
C TYR A 14 -0.01 -5.64 -5.27
N GLU A 15 -0.33 -6.87 -4.89
CA GLU A 15 -1.71 -7.38 -4.84
C GLU A 15 -2.14 -7.57 -3.39
N ILE A 16 -3.28 -6.98 -3.02
CA ILE A 16 -3.80 -7.06 -1.65
C ILE A 16 -4.08 -8.52 -1.28
N SER A 17 -3.44 -8.98 -0.22
CA SER A 17 -3.53 -10.34 0.32
C SER A 17 -4.36 -10.40 1.61
N GLU A 18 -4.41 -9.32 2.39
CA GLU A 18 -5.16 -9.26 3.65
C GLU A 18 -5.74 -7.88 3.91
N VAL A 19 -6.96 -7.84 4.46
CA VAL A 19 -7.57 -6.65 5.05
C VAL A 19 -8.16 -7.03 6.40
N LYS A 20 -7.71 -6.38 7.48
CA LYS A 20 -8.21 -6.67 8.83
C LYS A 20 -8.27 -5.42 9.70
N ARG A 21 -8.96 -5.57 10.82
CA ARG A 21 -9.01 -4.57 11.90
C ARG A 21 -8.26 -5.11 13.10
N VAL A 22 -7.45 -4.25 13.70
CA VAL A 22 -6.66 -4.59 14.88
C VAL A 22 -6.76 -3.49 15.92
N THR A 23 -6.53 -3.84 17.17
CA THR A 23 -6.38 -2.86 18.23
C THR A 23 -5.04 -2.10 18.09
N PRO A 24 -4.92 -0.86 18.57
CA PRO A 24 -3.73 -0.02 18.37
C PRO A 24 -2.44 -0.58 18.99
N ASP A 25 -2.53 -1.53 19.92
CA ASP A 25 -1.39 -2.21 20.55
C ASP A 25 -0.73 -3.26 19.64
N ARG A 26 -1.37 -3.63 18.51
CA ARG A 26 -0.81 -4.55 17.50
C ARG A 26 0.20 -3.86 16.60
N VAL A 27 1.36 -3.54 17.19
CA VAL A 27 2.51 -2.94 16.50
C VAL A 27 3.24 -3.92 15.59
N ASP A 28 3.04 -5.22 15.78
CA ASP A 28 3.66 -6.32 15.03
C ASP A 28 3.21 -6.39 13.56
N GLU A 29 2.17 -5.67 13.18
CA GLU A 29 1.64 -5.71 11.81
C GLU A 29 2.58 -5.12 10.76
N ILE A 30 3.54 -4.28 11.18
CA ILE A 30 4.56 -3.67 10.31
C ILE A 30 5.91 -4.41 10.36
N ASP A 31 6.03 -5.47 11.16
CA ASP A 31 7.28 -6.24 11.26
C ASP A 31 7.53 -7.02 9.96
N ASP A 32 8.80 -7.02 9.53
CA ASP A 32 9.23 -7.75 8.34
C ASP A 32 9.08 -9.27 8.52
N ARG A 33 8.59 -9.95 7.48
CA ARG A 33 8.56 -11.42 7.40
C ARG A 33 9.68 -11.92 6.50
N THR A 34 10.51 -12.82 7.00
CA THR A 34 11.65 -13.36 6.24
C THR A 34 11.18 -14.00 4.93
N GLY A 35 11.71 -13.51 3.81
CA GLY A 35 11.41 -14.04 2.47
C GLY A 35 10.10 -13.52 1.86
N VAL A 36 9.49 -12.49 2.43
CA VAL A 36 8.26 -11.89 1.94
C VAL A 36 8.49 -10.42 1.61
N ASP A 37 8.29 -10.06 0.34
CA ASP A 37 8.24 -8.67 -0.10
C ASP A 37 6.79 -8.18 -0.03
N GLU A 38 6.45 -7.41 1.00
CA GLU A 38 5.09 -6.94 1.26
C GLU A 38 4.98 -5.42 1.43
N ILE A 39 3.75 -4.92 1.26
CA ILE A 39 3.35 -3.56 1.63
C ILE A 39 2.29 -3.64 2.72
N THR A 40 2.43 -2.82 3.76
CA THR A 40 1.43 -2.63 4.82
C THR A 40 0.95 -1.18 4.83
N LEU A 41 -0.34 -0.96 4.61
CA LEU A 41 -1.01 0.35 4.78
C LEU A 41 -1.82 0.34 6.06
N VAL A 42 -1.66 1.39 6.88
CA VAL A 42 -2.30 1.51 8.19
C VAL A 42 -3.08 2.82 8.28
N THR A 43 -4.33 2.75 8.72
CA THR A 43 -5.14 3.93 9.06
C THR A 43 -5.96 3.69 10.32
N CYS A 44 -6.37 4.76 11.00
CA CYS A 44 -7.39 4.69 12.04
C CYS A 44 -8.74 4.29 11.43
N GLU A 45 -9.53 3.50 12.14
CA GLU A 45 -10.92 3.22 11.75
C GLU A 45 -11.83 4.42 12.03
N ASP A 46 -11.67 5.06 13.18
CA ASP A 46 -12.49 6.17 13.64
C ASP A 46 -11.64 7.34 14.16
N ALA A 47 -12.28 8.47 14.45
CA ALA A 47 -11.62 9.66 15.00
C ALA A 47 -11.11 9.44 16.44
N ALA A 48 -11.70 8.47 17.16
CA ALA A 48 -11.24 8.06 18.49
C ALA A 48 -10.01 7.14 18.43
N ALA A 49 -9.63 6.69 17.23
CA ALA A 49 -8.50 5.81 16.95
C ALA A 49 -8.56 4.49 17.76
N THR A 50 -9.75 3.94 18.00
CA THR A 50 -9.96 2.74 18.83
C THR A 50 -9.51 1.45 18.15
N GLU A 51 -9.56 1.43 16.82
CA GLU A 51 -9.06 0.36 15.98
C GLU A 51 -8.20 0.91 14.83
N ARG A 52 -7.46 0.03 14.18
CA ARG A 52 -6.64 0.28 12.98
C ARG A 52 -7.11 -0.63 11.87
N ILE A 53 -7.33 -0.08 10.69
CA ILE A 53 -7.50 -0.85 9.46
C ILE A 53 -6.10 -1.11 8.89
N ILE A 54 -5.79 -2.39 8.72
CA ILE A 54 -4.54 -2.89 8.15
C ILE A 54 -4.85 -3.48 6.78
N VAL A 55 -4.13 -3.03 5.76
CA VAL A 55 -4.14 -3.63 4.42
C VAL A 55 -2.75 -4.13 4.11
N LYS A 56 -2.62 -5.44 3.86
CA LYS A 56 -1.36 -6.05 3.40
C LYS A 56 -1.47 -6.45 1.93
N GLY A 57 -0.35 -6.37 1.22
CA GLY A 57 -0.25 -6.87 -0.15
C GLY A 57 1.12 -7.39 -0.48
N ASP A 58 1.17 -8.39 -1.35
CA ASP A 58 2.43 -9.04 -1.76
C ASP A 58 2.93 -8.42 -3.07
N LEU A 59 4.24 -8.21 -3.20
CA LEU A 59 4.85 -7.73 -4.43
C LEU A 59 4.64 -8.74 -5.57
N LYS A 60 4.07 -8.29 -6.68
CA LYS A 60 3.83 -9.11 -7.88
C LYS A 60 4.72 -8.74 -9.05
N GLU A 61 5.03 -7.46 -9.22
CA GLU A 61 5.77 -6.99 -10.38
C GLU A 61 6.55 -5.71 -10.05
N THR A 62 7.75 -5.60 -10.62
CA THR A 62 8.52 -4.35 -10.65
C THR A 62 8.88 -4.04 -12.10
N LYS A 63 8.55 -2.83 -12.57
CA LYS A 63 8.86 -2.34 -13.91
C LYS A 63 9.51 -0.97 -13.85
N ASP A 64 10.30 -0.63 -14.88
CA ASP A 64 10.74 0.74 -15.06
C ASP A 64 9.54 1.65 -15.32
N TYR A 65 9.59 2.87 -14.79
CA TYR A 65 8.49 3.83 -14.90
C TYR A 65 8.14 4.11 -16.37
N SER A 66 9.14 4.19 -17.24
CA SER A 66 8.98 4.39 -18.70
C SER A 66 8.33 3.22 -19.44
N GLN A 67 8.32 2.02 -18.84
CA GLN A 67 7.75 0.80 -19.42
C GLN A 67 6.41 0.40 -18.78
N THR A 68 5.91 1.22 -17.85
CA THR A 68 4.65 1.00 -17.16
C THR A 68 3.46 1.40 -18.04
N SER A 69 2.32 0.73 -17.91
CA SER A 69 1.14 1.02 -18.73
C SER A 69 0.57 2.42 -18.47
N ASP A 70 -0.01 3.03 -19.51
CA ASP A 70 -0.63 4.36 -19.44
C ASP A 70 -1.75 4.43 -18.40
N GLU A 71 -2.44 3.32 -18.13
CA GLU A 71 -3.45 3.22 -17.07
C GLU A 71 -2.85 3.55 -15.69
N ILE A 72 -1.71 2.95 -15.36
CA ILE A 72 -1.03 3.15 -14.08
C ILE A 72 -0.40 4.54 -14.03
N LEU A 73 0.20 5.01 -15.13
CA LEU A 73 0.75 6.37 -15.23
C LEU A 73 -0.34 7.43 -15.03
N THR A 74 -1.53 7.21 -15.60
CA THR A 74 -2.70 8.08 -15.42
C THR A 74 -3.17 8.11 -13.97
N ALA A 75 -3.08 6.98 -13.24
CA ALA A 75 -3.41 6.91 -11.82
C ALA A 75 -2.48 7.78 -10.96
N PHE A 76 -1.18 7.82 -11.24
CA PHE A 76 -0.23 8.70 -10.54
C PHE A 76 -0.40 10.19 -10.85
N ASN A 77 -1.01 10.53 -11.99
CA ASN A 77 -1.26 11.91 -12.41
C ASN A 77 -2.60 12.47 -11.91
N GLN A 78 -3.37 11.70 -11.14
CA GLN A 78 -4.59 12.23 -10.52
C GLN A 78 -4.24 13.26 -9.44
N PRO A 79 -5.02 14.36 -9.30
CA PRO A 79 -4.82 15.29 -8.19
C PRO A 79 -4.87 14.57 -6.84
N TYR A 80 -3.96 14.92 -5.94
CA TYR A 80 -3.91 14.29 -4.62
C TYR A 80 -5.18 14.56 -3.81
N LYS A 81 -5.74 13.48 -3.25
CA LYS A 81 -6.88 13.53 -2.34
C LYS A 81 -6.39 13.91 -0.94
N GLN A 82 -6.26 15.21 -0.69
CA GLN A 82 -5.78 15.76 0.58
C GLN A 82 -6.84 16.65 1.23
N PHE A 83 -6.82 16.70 2.55
CA PHE A 83 -7.52 17.70 3.35
C PHE A 83 -6.53 18.83 3.66
N TYR A 84 -6.93 20.08 3.43
CA TYR A 84 -6.11 21.28 3.67
C TYR A 84 -6.54 21.99 4.96
#